data_AF-A0A3D5Y3M1-F1
#
_entry.id   AF-A0A3D5Y3M1-F1
#
_cell.length_a   1.000
_cell.length_b   1.000
_cell.length_c   1.000
_cell.angle_alpha   90.00
_cell.angle_beta   90.00
_cell.angle_gamma   90.00
#
_symmetry.space_group_name_H-M   'P 1'
#
loop_
_entity.id
_entity.type
_entity.pdbx_description
1 polymer ?
#
loop_
_entity_poly.entity_id
_entity_poly.type
_entity_poly.pdbx_seq_one_letter_code
_entity_poly.pdbx_strand_id
1 'polypeptide(L)'
;MKKLSIFVAGVLLFFSLVGVLFAGNWWEEDFNSPSSKRWSEDNGSGSWGKFWTHGCNPHNPWHVGVVGAGHPRRAGAQSFRFENRAGKMRGDCKYHLAKWGERTELTAGATDRPGNDVWYAWSVYHKNFRFVNGIAATHGQFKTVGGRAHQYAMFRMDANRGMVIAFDAFEGWSSSKVVIPKSRISNKWNDIRIHAKWSTGADGIFQVWVNGKLKVDRRGRNAINNEAILFRFGIYKSDTNRASNNHTQVVYYDEVMRGKSCKSVSQFMACPAGGSNTGTGSPTKPGAKPPKSSTDTVSIDDVDRPPFNDRFVGEIGYGLDKFSRVAVFNGNVFSFKNYHTFTAYKTTGKQGLMLGFSKNHKEDDSIIDPVGIGWLFKNTAFMVTQDNSLLGAKPDGVVDFKDPATTYIDLGYRKNILNKARLFADVIYAYGKSKQGDFVRIDNIHALGFESKLEYSANDKNKFVFGLDMPLHIERGVSRFIVSHSGKPVPLNIDLVPAAREARWSLMHNYQLSGKSNIVTELNYTNEVDHRRGNDYFRLFTSYQGYF
;
A
#
# COMPACT_ATOMS: atom_id res chain seq x y z
N MET A 1 39.46 0.34 23.03
CA MET A 1 38.34 -0.43 23.62
C MET A 1 37.16 0.45 24.04
N LYS A 2 37.30 1.46 24.92
CA LYS A 2 36.17 2.36 25.30
C LYS A 2 35.54 3.17 24.14
N LYS A 3 36.33 3.65 23.17
CA LYS A 3 35.82 4.50 22.07
C LYS A 3 34.94 3.76 21.04
N LEU A 4 35.15 2.44 20.83
CA LEU A 4 34.35 1.65 19.88
C LEU A 4 33.04 1.15 20.51
N SER A 5 33.06 0.82 21.81
CA SER A 5 31.85 0.48 22.57
C SER A 5 30.92 1.69 22.72
N ILE A 6 31.46 2.91 22.86
CA ILE A 6 30.69 4.15 22.85
C ILE A 6 30.13 4.47 21.46
N PHE A 7 30.86 4.12 20.38
CA PHE A 7 30.37 4.29 19.01
C PHE A 7 29.24 3.30 18.68
N VAL A 8 29.37 2.03 19.06
CA VAL A 8 28.32 1.00 18.87
C VAL A 8 27.12 1.25 19.78
N ALA A 9 27.32 1.65 21.03
CA ALA A 9 26.22 2.07 21.91
C ALA A 9 25.58 3.39 21.41
N GLY A 10 26.36 4.32 20.87
CA GLY A 10 25.88 5.56 20.26
C GLY A 10 25.06 5.31 19.00
N VAL A 11 25.46 4.32 18.18
CA VAL A 11 24.71 3.85 17.00
C VAL A 11 23.45 3.09 17.42
N LEU A 12 23.50 2.24 18.46
CA LEU A 12 22.32 1.55 19.01
C LEU A 12 21.31 2.53 19.64
N LEU A 13 21.78 3.58 20.33
CA LEU A 13 20.94 4.68 20.81
C LEU A 13 20.37 5.49 19.65
N PHE A 14 21.17 5.82 18.63
CA PHE A 14 20.69 6.48 17.41
C PHE A 14 19.63 5.64 16.68
N PHE A 15 19.79 4.33 16.55
CA PHE A 15 18.80 3.47 15.88
C PHE A 15 17.57 3.16 16.73
N SER A 16 17.70 3.11 18.07
CA SER A 16 16.53 3.07 18.97
C SER A 16 15.73 4.38 18.96
N LEU A 17 16.37 5.51 18.65
CA LEU A 17 15.72 6.80 18.41
C LEU A 17 15.16 6.90 16.98
N VAL A 18 15.82 6.34 15.97
CA VAL A 18 15.34 6.36 14.57
C VAL A 18 14.11 5.47 14.36
N GLY A 19 13.98 4.36 15.10
CA GLY A 19 12.75 3.54 15.13
C GLY A 19 11.54 4.19 15.81
N VAL A 20 11.74 5.32 16.51
CA VAL A 20 10.68 6.12 17.14
C VAL A 20 10.41 7.43 16.36
N LEU A 21 11.27 7.78 15.40
CA LEU A 21 11.22 9.09 14.72
C LEU A 21 10.20 9.21 13.58
N PHE A 22 9.43 8.18 13.22
CA PHE A 22 8.30 8.31 12.28
C PHE A 22 6.92 8.48 12.93
N ALA A 23 6.86 8.40 14.27
CA ALA A 23 5.83 9.06 15.05
C ALA A 23 6.38 10.38 15.61
N GLY A 24 7.07 11.17 14.76
CA GLY A 24 7.26 12.59 15.06
C GLY A 24 5.92 13.20 15.49
N ASN A 25 5.97 14.21 16.33
CA ASN A 25 4.80 14.96 16.80
C ASN A 25 4.11 15.62 15.59
N TRP A 26 3.44 14.84 14.74
CA TRP A 26 2.81 15.31 13.51
C TRP A 26 1.77 16.36 13.83
N TRP A 27 1.22 16.27 15.03
CA TRP A 27 0.31 17.25 15.58
C TRP A 27 0.98 18.59 15.93
N GLU A 28 2.30 18.73 15.89
CA GLU A 28 3.04 19.99 16.04
C GLU A 28 3.34 20.66 14.69
N GLU A 29 3.01 20.02 13.56
CA GLU A 29 3.17 20.58 12.22
C GLU A 29 2.11 21.66 11.92
N ASP A 30 2.46 22.68 11.13
CA ASP A 30 1.48 23.63 10.57
C ASP A 30 0.59 22.91 9.53
N PHE A 31 -0.68 22.74 9.86
CA PHE A 31 -1.64 22.03 9.00
C PHE A 31 -2.05 22.82 7.76
N ASN A 32 -1.72 24.10 7.67
CA ASN A 32 -1.88 24.89 6.45
C ASN A 32 -0.66 24.81 5.53
N SER A 33 0.46 24.22 5.98
CA SER A 33 1.63 24.04 5.13
C SER A 33 1.34 23.07 3.98
N PRO A 34 1.79 23.39 2.74
CA PRO A 34 1.79 22.44 1.63
C PRO A 34 2.56 21.14 1.94
N SER A 35 3.52 21.20 2.88
CA SER A 35 4.35 20.08 3.33
C SER A 35 3.76 19.29 4.51
N SER A 36 2.56 19.63 4.98
CA SER A 36 1.89 18.92 6.09
C SER A 36 1.74 17.43 5.81
N LYS A 37 1.80 16.63 6.88
CA LYS A 37 1.70 15.17 6.82
C LYS A 37 0.50 14.72 6.00
N ARG A 38 0.81 13.80 5.08
CA ARG A 38 -0.17 13.17 4.21
C ARG A 38 -0.52 11.79 4.77
N TRP A 39 -1.78 11.59 5.06
CA TRP A 39 -2.33 10.36 5.60
C TRP A 39 -2.73 9.43 4.46
N SER A 40 -2.29 8.20 4.55
CA SER A 40 -2.79 7.07 3.77
C SER A 40 -2.93 5.90 4.72
N GLU A 41 -3.88 5.04 4.42
CA GLU A 41 -4.05 3.76 5.07
C GLU A 41 -3.60 2.67 4.10
N ASP A 42 -2.81 1.71 4.58
CA ASP A 42 -2.08 0.72 3.79
C ASP A 42 -3.01 -0.12 2.87
N ASN A 43 -4.29 -0.26 3.24
CA ASN A 43 -5.35 -0.92 2.47
C ASN A 43 -6.64 -0.10 2.37
N GLY A 44 -7.08 0.59 3.44
CA GLY A 44 -8.36 1.29 3.48
C GLY A 44 -8.46 2.69 2.86
N SER A 45 -7.42 3.20 2.19
CA SER A 45 -7.54 4.43 1.36
C SER A 45 -7.57 4.15 -0.15
N GLY A 46 -7.53 2.85 -0.50
CA GLY A 46 -7.21 2.26 -1.80
C GLY A 46 -6.94 3.23 -2.94
N SER A 47 -7.97 3.65 -3.67
CA SER A 47 -7.85 4.44 -4.91
C SER A 47 -8.09 5.94 -4.75
N TRP A 48 -8.38 6.44 -3.54
CA TRP A 48 -8.56 7.88 -3.31
C TRP A 48 -7.23 8.63 -3.25
N GLY A 49 -6.16 7.94 -2.82
CA GLY A 49 -4.83 8.49 -2.65
C GLY A 49 -4.63 9.06 -1.24
N LYS A 50 -3.80 10.11 -1.14
CA LYS A 50 -3.42 10.68 0.17
C LYS A 50 -4.39 11.75 0.64
N PHE A 51 -4.56 11.85 1.95
CA PHE A 51 -5.36 12.86 2.62
C PHE A 51 -4.46 13.81 3.42
N TRP A 52 -4.93 15.02 3.71
CA TRP A 52 -4.20 15.93 4.60
C TRP A 52 -5.08 16.43 5.73
N THR A 53 -4.45 16.80 6.83
CA THR A 53 -5.14 17.34 8.01
C THR A 53 -5.75 18.69 7.68
N HIS A 54 -7.00 18.92 8.07
CA HIS A 54 -7.61 20.25 7.91
C HIS A 54 -6.96 21.26 8.87
N GLY A 55 -6.65 22.48 8.40
CA GLY A 55 -6.00 23.53 9.19
C GLY A 55 -6.71 23.96 10.49
N CYS A 56 -8.02 23.73 10.59
CA CYS A 56 -8.77 23.95 11.85
C CYS A 56 -8.72 22.76 12.85
N ASN A 57 -8.05 21.65 12.53
CA ASN A 57 -7.93 20.54 13.46
C ASN A 57 -6.97 20.92 14.61
N PRO A 58 -7.28 20.58 15.86
CA PRO A 58 -6.41 20.89 16.98
C PRO A 58 -5.12 20.04 16.98
N HIS A 59 -4.02 20.68 17.40
CA HIS A 59 -2.66 20.12 17.50
C HIS A 59 -2.51 19.21 18.71
N ASN A 60 -2.94 17.95 18.61
CA ASN A 60 -2.61 16.93 19.63
C ASN A 60 -2.71 15.49 19.06
N PRO A 61 -2.11 14.50 19.75
CA PRO A 61 -1.88 13.16 19.19
C PRO A 61 -3.12 12.28 19.01
N TRP A 62 -4.25 12.58 19.67
CA TRP A 62 -5.38 11.65 19.72
C TRP A 62 -6.49 11.95 18.71
N HIS A 63 -6.52 13.16 18.12
CA HIS A 63 -7.65 13.56 17.27
C HIS A 63 -7.73 12.77 15.98
N VAL A 64 -6.63 12.52 15.28
CA VAL A 64 -6.64 11.69 14.07
C VAL A 64 -5.43 10.75 14.05
N GLY A 65 -5.63 9.54 13.56
CA GLY A 65 -4.56 8.56 13.43
C GLY A 65 -4.95 7.41 12.50
N VAL A 66 -3.96 6.69 12.00
CA VAL A 66 -4.14 5.37 11.38
C VAL A 66 -3.82 4.35 12.48
N VAL A 67 -4.76 3.44 12.77
CA VAL A 67 -4.69 2.55 13.93
C VAL A 67 -4.86 1.09 13.57
N GLY A 68 -4.15 0.21 14.28
CA GLY A 68 -4.15 -1.24 14.06
C GLY A 68 -4.86 -2.04 15.15
N ALA A 69 -4.18 -3.09 15.66
CA ALA A 69 -4.76 -4.05 16.60
C ALA A 69 -5.38 -3.38 17.84
N GLY A 70 -6.54 -3.89 18.29
CA GLY A 70 -7.32 -3.30 19.39
C GLY A 70 -8.32 -2.20 18.95
N HIS A 71 -8.34 -1.82 17.68
CA HIS A 71 -9.32 -0.91 17.11
C HIS A 71 -10.26 -1.60 16.10
N PRO A 72 -11.49 -1.09 15.90
CA PRO A 72 -12.38 -1.56 14.85
C PRO A 72 -11.74 -1.40 13.47
N ARG A 73 -11.77 -2.46 12.66
CA ARG A 73 -11.33 -2.47 11.26
C ARG A 73 -12.41 -3.15 10.40
N ARG A 74 -12.66 -2.65 9.20
CA ARG A 74 -13.62 -3.23 8.26
C ARG A 74 -12.93 -4.29 7.41
N ALA A 75 -11.74 -3.97 6.91
CA ALA A 75 -10.87 -4.87 6.17
C ALA A 75 -9.40 -4.59 6.52
N GLY A 76 -8.53 -5.53 6.15
CA GLY A 76 -7.10 -5.31 6.31
C GLY A 76 -6.60 -5.14 7.76
N ALA A 77 -5.48 -4.45 7.89
CA ALA A 77 -4.71 -4.34 9.13
C ALA A 77 -4.94 -3.04 9.91
N GLN A 78 -5.49 -2.01 9.26
CA GLN A 78 -5.58 -0.65 9.79
C GLN A 78 -7.00 -0.07 9.62
N SER A 79 -7.21 1.15 10.11
CA SER A 79 -8.35 2.04 9.82
C SER A 79 -7.99 3.46 10.22
N PHE A 80 -8.64 4.47 9.64
CA PHE A 80 -8.59 5.83 10.16
C PHE A 80 -9.42 5.95 11.43
N ARG A 81 -8.82 6.47 12.50
CA ARG A 81 -9.51 6.81 13.75
C ARG A 81 -9.58 8.33 13.91
N PHE A 82 -10.78 8.81 14.22
CA PHE A 82 -11.05 10.19 14.59
C PHE A 82 -11.62 10.24 16.00
N GLU A 83 -11.08 11.08 16.86
CA GLU A 83 -11.62 11.35 18.20
C GLU A 83 -11.77 12.84 18.40
N ASN A 84 -13.00 13.33 18.46
CA ASN A 84 -13.30 14.73 18.71
C ASN A 84 -13.76 14.91 20.16
N ARG A 85 -12.87 15.44 21.02
CA ARG A 85 -13.18 15.69 22.44
C ARG A 85 -13.93 17.01 22.62
N ALA A 86 -14.94 17.01 23.49
CA ALA A 86 -15.69 18.22 23.83
C ALA A 86 -14.75 19.31 24.40
N GLY A 87 -14.97 20.55 23.97
CA GLY A 87 -14.18 21.73 24.35
C GLY A 87 -12.85 21.89 23.61
N LYS A 88 -12.46 20.96 22.73
CA LYS A 88 -11.20 21.04 21.96
C LYS A 88 -11.42 21.70 20.60
N MET A 89 -11.62 23.03 20.65
CA MET A 89 -11.78 23.90 19.49
C MET A 89 -10.42 24.32 18.91
N ARG A 90 -10.39 24.59 17.60
CA ARG A 90 -9.38 25.41 16.88
C ARG A 90 -7.95 24.85 16.77
N GLY A 91 -7.51 24.60 15.53
CA GLY A 91 -6.10 24.54 15.09
C GLY A 91 -5.60 25.86 14.49
N ASP A 92 -4.69 25.79 13.52
CA ASP A 92 -4.06 26.91 12.80
C ASP A 92 -4.97 27.83 11.97
N CYS A 93 -6.28 27.63 11.94
CA CYS A 93 -7.13 28.41 11.07
C CYS A 93 -7.39 29.85 11.58
N LYS A 94 -7.25 30.83 10.68
CA LYS A 94 -7.36 32.27 10.96
C LYS A 94 -8.79 32.83 10.86
N TYR A 95 -9.80 32.00 10.61
CA TYR A 95 -11.19 32.44 10.48
C TYR A 95 -11.86 32.68 11.85
N HIS A 96 -12.34 33.90 12.07
CA HIS A 96 -13.02 34.36 13.30
C HIS A 96 -14.27 33.55 13.69
N LEU A 97 -14.86 32.79 12.76
CA LEU A 97 -16.07 31.98 12.96
C LEU A 97 -15.82 30.60 13.58
N ALA A 98 -14.56 30.20 13.83
CA ALA A 98 -14.26 28.92 14.49
C ALA A 98 -14.44 28.93 16.02
N LYS A 99 -15.01 30.00 16.61
CA LYS A 99 -15.18 30.16 18.06
C LYS A 99 -15.97 29.03 18.71
N TRP A 100 -16.90 28.41 17.97
CA TRP A 100 -17.78 27.36 18.47
C TRP A 100 -17.65 26.05 17.67
N GLY A 101 -16.61 25.94 16.85
CA GLY A 101 -16.38 24.79 15.98
C GLY A 101 -15.40 23.79 16.58
N GLU A 102 -15.81 22.53 16.73
CA GLU A 102 -14.91 21.41 17.00
C GLU A 102 -14.73 20.60 15.71
N ARG A 103 -13.48 20.45 15.24
CA ARG A 103 -13.18 19.77 13.99
C ARG A 103 -12.06 18.77 14.13
N THR A 104 -12.25 17.63 13.50
CA THR A 104 -11.31 16.53 13.40
C THR A 104 -11.57 15.82 12.09
N GLU A 105 -11.05 16.38 11.00
CA GLU A 105 -11.31 15.89 9.65
C GLU A 105 -10.04 15.78 8.81
N LEU A 106 -10.06 14.84 7.89
CA LEU A 106 -9.11 14.75 6.79
C LEU A 106 -9.75 15.30 5.51
N THR A 107 -8.92 15.91 4.66
CA THR A 107 -9.30 16.42 3.34
C THR A 107 -8.69 15.56 2.24
N ALA A 108 -9.49 15.20 1.25
CA ALA A 108 -9.09 14.44 0.08
C ALA A 108 -8.05 15.17 -0.78
N GLY A 109 -6.94 14.48 -1.07
CA GLY A 109 -5.94 14.79 -2.11
C GLY A 109 -6.57 15.21 -3.44
N ALA A 110 -7.44 14.33 -3.95
CA ALA A 110 -8.11 14.49 -5.22
C ALA A 110 -9.36 15.38 -5.10
N THR A 111 -9.59 16.17 -6.15
CA THR A 111 -10.81 16.96 -6.33
C THR A 111 -11.53 16.58 -7.62
N ASP A 112 -12.82 16.86 -7.65
CA ASP A 112 -13.71 16.66 -8.79
C ASP A 112 -14.21 17.99 -9.34
N ARG A 113 -14.84 17.96 -10.51
CA ARG A 113 -15.48 19.13 -11.12
C ARG A 113 -16.78 18.70 -11.81
N PRO A 114 -17.70 19.64 -12.08
CA PRO A 114 -18.79 19.38 -13.01
C PRO A 114 -18.27 18.80 -14.32
N GLY A 115 -19.01 17.83 -14.87
CA GLY A 115 -18.61 16.98 -15.99
C GLY A 115 -18.03 15.64 -15.56
N ASN A 116 -17.52 15.52 -14.32
CA ASN A 116 -16.98 14.24 -13.84
C ASN A 116 -18.11 13.25 -13.48
N ASP A 117 -17.97 12.03 -13.98
CA ASP A 117 -18.76 10.86 -13.58
C ASP A 117 -17.86 9.94 -12.74
N VAL A 118 -18.18 9.85 -11.44
CA VAL A 118 -17.28 9.29 -10.43
C VAL A 118 -18.05 8.47 -9.42
N TRP A 119 -17.41 7.41 -8.95
CA TRP A 119 -17.88 6.57 -7.89
C TRP A 119 -17.02 6.76 -6.64
N TYR A 120 -17.67 6.80 -5.48
CA TYR A 120 -17.02 6.90 -4.17
C TYR A 120 -17.54 5.78 -3.28
N ALA A 121 -16.71 5.31 -2.36
CA ALA A 121 -17.17 4.47 -1.26
C ALA A 121 -16.37 4.73 0.01
N TRP A 122 -16.96 4.43 1.16
CA TRP A 122 -16.25 4.30 2.42
C TRP A 122 -17.08 3.46 3.40
N SER A 123 -16.39 2.86 4.36
CA SER A 123 -16.98 2.19 5.51
C SER A 123 -16.83 3.09 6.73
N VAL A 124 -17.86 3.17 7.56
CA VAL A 124 -17.84 4.00 8.78
C VAL A 124 -18.34 3.22 9.99
N TYR A 125 -17.62 3.36 11.11
CA TYR A 125 -17.95 2.76 12.40
C TYR A 125 -17.97 3.84 13.49
N HIS A 126 -19.11 4.02 14.15
CA HIS A 126 -19.24 4.98 15.25
C HIS A 126 -19.14 4.27 16.60
N LYS A 127 -18.06 4.50 17.35
CA LYS A 127 -17.81 3.82 18.64
C LYS A 127 -18.62 4.48 19.76
N ASN A 128 -19.43 3.69 20.46
CA ASN A 128 -20.27 4.10 21.60
C ASN A 128 -21.00 5.42 21.33
N PHE A 129 -21.60 5.52 20.14
CA PHE A 129 -22.06 6.80 19.60
C PHE A 129 -23.22 7.36 20.41
N ARG A 130 -23.05 8.61 20.84
CA ARG A 130 -24.09 9.43 21.44
C ARG A 130 -24.37 10.60 20.50
N PHE A 131 -25.65 10.92 20.35
CA PHE A 131 -26.06 12.06 19.52
C PHE A 131 -25.94 13.35 20.32
N VAL A 132 -25.53 14.42 19.64
CA VAL A 132 -25.46 15.75 20.21
C VAL A 132 -26.76 16.48 19.88
N ASN A 133 -27.47 16.95 20.90
CA ASN A 133 -28.71 17.69 20.77
C ASN A 133 -28.42 19.14 20.35
N GLY A 134 -29.32 19.77 19.62
CA GLY A 134 -29.19 21.17 19.19
C GLY A 134 -28.26 21.41 18.00
N ILE A 135 -27.48 20.41 17.58
CA ILE A 135 -26.66 20.44 16.36
C ILE A 135 -26.66 19.08 15.65
N ALA A 136 -26.20 19.05 14.39
CA ALA A 136 -25.96 17.81 13.66
C ALA A 136 -24.51 17.78 13.17
N ALA A 137 -23.66 16.97 13.83
CA ALA A 137 -22.25 16.85 13.47
C ALA A 137 -22.11 16.31 12.03
N THR A 138 -21.22 16.90 11.24
CA THR A 138 -20.91 16.46 9.88
C THR A 138 -19.81 15.40 9.93
N HIS A 139 -20.04 14.27 9.27
CA HIS A 139 -19.15 13.11 9.25
C HIS A 139 -18.60 12.82 7.84
N GLY A 140 -19.22 13.38 6.80
CA GLY A 140 -18.70 13.38 5.44
C GLY A 140 -19.27 14.58 4.68
N GLN A 141 -18.51 15.18 3.79
CA GLN A 141 -18.95 16.36 3.05
C GLN A 141 -18.29 16.48 1.68
N PHE A 142 -19.11 16.72 0.65
CA PHE A 142 -18.70 17.20 -0.66
C PHE A 142 -18.99 18.70 -0.75
N LYS A 143 -17.95 19.49 -0.99
CA LYS A 143 -18.05 20.96 -1.02
C LYS A 143 -17.06 21.58 -1.99
N THR A 144 -17.24 22.84 -2.37
CA THR A 144 -16.24 23.53 -3.20
C THR A 144 -15.04 24.05 -2.39
N VAL A 145 -13.90 24.20 -3.06
CA VAL A 145 -12.63 24.69 -2.48
C VAL A 145 -12.56 26.23 -2.41
N GLY A 146 -13.42 26.95 -3.16
CA GLY A 146 -13.40 28.40 -3.31
C GLY A 146 -13.88 29.23 -2.10
N GLY A 147 -13.75 30.56 -2.20
CA GLY A 147 -14.02 31.52 -1.12
C GLY A 147 -15.46 31.52 -0.60
N ARG A 148 -16.45 31.16 -1.43
CA ARG A 148 -17.82 30.81 -1.00
C ARG A 148 -18.05 29.32 -1.18
N ALA A 149 -17.50 28.52 -0.28
CA ALA A 149 -17.57 27.06 -0.38
C ALA A 149 -19.01 26.55 -0.33
N HIS A 150 -19.53 26.07 -1.47
CA HIS A 150 -20.88 25.52 -1.57
C HIS A 150 -20.94 24.12 -0.94
N GLN A 151 -21.96 23.84 -0.13
CA GLN A 151 -22.18 22.55 0.54
C GLN A 151 -23.09 21.66 -0.30
N TYR A 152 -22.50 20.83 -1.18
CA TYR A 152 -23.26 20.04 -2.15
C TYR A 152 -23.89 18.80 -1.55
N ALA A 153 -23.17 18.04 -0.72
CA ALA A 153 -23.73 16.88 -0.02
C ALA A 153 -23.07 16.72 1.36
N MET A 154 -23.87 16.77 2.41
CA MET A 154 -23.43 16.78 3.81
C MET A 154 -24.03 15.58 4.55
N PHE A 155 -23.19 14.65 5.01
CA PHE A 155 -23.58 13.52 5.86
C PHE A 155 -23.57 13.98 7.32
N ARG A 156 -24.74 14.17 7.92
CA ARG A 156 -24.92 14.78 9.24
C ARG A 156 -25.61 13.84 10.23
N MET A 157 -25.21 13.92 11.50
CA MET A 157 -25.72 13.10 12.60
C MET A 157 -26.87 13.82 13.31
N ASP A 158 -28.08 13.63 12.82
CA ASP A 158 -29.32 14.18 13.39
C ASP A 158 -29.73 13.40 14.65
N ALA A 159 -29.94 14.11 15.76
CA ALA A 159 -30.21 13.49 17.06
C ALA A 159 -31.52 12.68 17.12
N ASN A 160 -32.49 13.00 16.27
CA ASN A 160 -33.78 12.32 16.24
C ASN A 160 -33.81 11.21 15.20
N ARG A 161 -33.14 11.39 14.06
CA ARG A 161 -33.29 10.52 12.88
C ARG A 161 -32.14 9.54 12.65
N GLY A 162 -30.90 9.90 12.99
CA GLY A 162 -29.70 9.13 12.65
C GLY A 162 -28.76 9.87 11.70
N MET A 163 -28.02 9.15 10.85
CA MET A 163 -27.25 9.79 9.78
C MET A 163 -28.19 10.18 8.65
N VAL A 164 -28.19 11.46 8.32
CA VAL A 164 -28.92 12.05 7.20
C VAL A 164 -27.95 12.59 6.17
N ILE A 165 -28.40 12.71 4.92
CA ILE A 165 -27.72 13.45 3.88
C ILE A 165 -28.53 14.70 3.54
N ALA A 166 -27.85 15.86 3.56
CA ALA A 166 -28.43 17.15 3.22
C ALA A 166 -27.73 17.77 2.00
N PHE A 167 -28.51 18.26 1.05
CA PHE A 167 -28.04 18.94 -0.15
C PHE A 167 -28.22 20.45 0.02
N ASP A 168 -27.52 21.04 1.00
CA ASP A 168 -27.77 22.41 1.50
C ASP A 168 -27.75 23.47 0.40
N ALA A 169 -26.87 23.34 -0.58
CA ALA A 169 -26.78 24.24 -1.74
C ALA A 169 -27.98 24.21 -2.69
N PHE A 170 -28.88 23.22 -2.58
CA PHE A 170 -29.97 22.98 -3.52
C PHE A 170 -31.34 22.83 -2.88
N GLU A 171 -31.44 22.14 -1.73
CA GLU A 171 -32.71 21.72 -1.13
C GLU A 171 -32.88 22.17 0.33
N GLY A 172 -31.81 22.68 0.95
CA GLY A 172 -31.78 23.03 2.38
C GLY A 172 -31.93 21.84 3.33
N TRP A 173 -31.97 22.13 4.64
CA TRP A 173 -32.00 21.12 5.70
C TRP A 173 -33.31 20.34 5.80
N SER A 174 -34.46 21.01 5.57
CA SER A 174 -35.80 20.40 5.69
C SER A 174 -36.00 19.22 4.74
N SER A 175 -35.28 19.20 3.62
CA SER A 175 -35.33 18.15 2.60
C SER A 175 -34.32 17.01 2.83
N SER A 176 -33.56 17.04 3.94
CA SER A 176 -32.54 16.03 4.24
C SER A 176 -33.13 14.62 4.39
N LYS A 177 -32.43 13.63 3.84
CA LYS A 177 -32.89 12.22 3.79
C LYS A 177 -32.13 11.34 4.77
N VAL A 178 -32.83 10.45 5.47
CA VAL A 178 -32.19 9.47 6.37
C VAL A 178 -31.50 8.39 5.55
N VAL A 179 -30.18 8.24 5.72
CA VAL A 179 -29.38 7.22 5.03
C VAL A 179 -29.02 6.05 5.96
N ILE A 180 -28.80 6.33 7.25
CA ILE A 180 -28.67 5.30 8.30
C ILE A 180 -29.56 5.71 9.49
N PRO A 181 -30.56 4.89 9.87
CA PRO A 181 -31.44 5.23 10.99
C PRO A 181 -30.69 5.20 12.33
N LYS A 182 -31.15 6.01 13.28
CA LYS A 182 -30.56 6.17 14.63
C LYS A 182 -30.18 4.85 15.31
N SER A 183 -31.04 3.84 15.21
CA SER A 183 -30.87 2.50 15.82
C SER A 183 -29.75 1.65 15.19
N ARG A 184 -29.15 2.08 14.08
CA ARG A 184 -28.14 1.32 13.31
C ARG A 184 -26.76 1.99 13.28
N ILE A 185 -26.57 3.09 14.02
CA ILE A 185 -25.32 3.86 14.00
C ILE A 185 -24.24 3.26 14.89
N SER A 186 -24.56 3.00 16.16
CA SER A 186 -23.52 2.75 17.17
C SER A 186 -22.95 1.34 17.06
N ASN A 187 -21.63 1.24 17.19
CA ASN A 187 -20.83 0.02 17.30
C ASN A 187 -20.99 -0.98 16.14
N LYS A 188 -21.24 -0.46 14.92
CA LYS A 188 -21.42 -1.27 13.71
C LYS A 188 -20.82 -0.57 12.51
N TRP A 189 -20.23 -1.36 11.62
CA TRP A 189 -19.83 -0.89 10.30
C TRP A 189 -21.05 -0.61 9.44
N ASN A 190 -21.03 0.53 8.76
CA ASN A 190 -21.96 0.87 7.70
C ASN A 190 -21.17 1.24 6.44
N ASP A 191 -21.49 0.57 5.34
CA ASP A 191 -20.80 0.73 4.06
C ASP A 191 -21.61 1.71 3.20
N ILE A 192 -20.98 2.79 2.72
CA ILE A 192 -21.59 3.84 1.92
C ILE A 192 -20.95 3.84 0.53
N ARG A 193 -21.77 3.84 -0.53
CA ARG A 193 -21.32 3.99 -1.92
C ARG A 193 -22.11 5.08 -2.60
N ILE A 194 -21.43 5.88 -3.41
CA ILE A 194 -22.00 7.00 -4.12
C ILE A 194 -21.63 6.90 -5.59
N HIS A 195 -22.60 7.21 -6.44
CA HIS A 195 -22.37 7.53 -7.84
C HIS A 195 -22.74 9.00 -8.03
N ALA A 196 -21.76 9.80 -8.42
CA ALA A 196 -21.95 11.21 -8.70
C ALA A 196 -21.52 11.51 -10.13
N LYS A 197 -22.50 11.85 -10.96
CA LYS A 197 -22.26 12.63 -12.18
C LYS A 197 -22.45 14.08 -11.82
N TRP A 198 -21.36 14.79 -11.56
CA TRP A 198 -21.37 16.19 -11.18
C TRP A 198 -21.77 17.04 -12.39
N SER A 199 -22.77 17.91 -12.24
CA SER A 199 -23.24 18.78 -13.32
C SER A 199 -23.88 20.06 -12.78
N THR A 200 -23.65 21.15 -13.52
CA THR A 200 -24.37 22.41 -13.36
C THR A 200 -25.73 22.41 -14.07
N GLY A 201 -26.01 21.40 -14.91
CA GLY A 201 -27.23 21.25 -15.70
C GLY A 201 -28.15 20.12 -15.22
N ALA A 202 -29.14 19.79 -16.06
CA ALA A 202 -30.17 18.80 -15.74
C ALA A 202 -29.70 17.32 -15.81
N ASP A 203 -28.50 17.07 -16.32
CA ASP A 203 -27.95 15.73 -16.54
C ASP A 203 -27.13 15.20 -15.35
N GLY A 204 -27.14 15.91 -14.22
CA GLY A 204 -26.48 15.49 -12.98
C GLY A 204 -27.17 14.30 -12.33
N ILE A 205 -26.37 13.45 -11.69
CA ILE A 205 -26.81 12.26 -10.95
C ILE A 205 -26.10 12.25 -9.61
N PHE A 206 -26.83 12.00 -8.53
CA PHE A 206 -26.25 11.75 -7.20
C PHE A 206 -27.03 10.63 -6.51
N GLN A 207 -26.46 9.43 -6.55
CA GLN A 207 -27.07 8.23 -6.00
C GLN A 207 -26.27 7.74 -4.80
N VAL A 208 -26.95 7.33 -3.73
CA VAL A 208 -26.32 6.86 -2.50
C VAL A 208 -26.89 5.51 -2.11
N TRP A 209 -26.02 4.53 -1.97
CA TRP A 209 -26.30 3.23 -1.39
C TRP A 209 -25.70 3.14 0.01
N VAL A 210 -26.44 2.53 0.92
CA VAL A 210 -25.96 2.22 2.27
C VAL A 210 -26.27 0.76 2.55
N ASN A 211 -25.23 -0.02 2.89
CA ASN A 211 -25.31 -1.46 3.12
C ASN A 211 -26.06 -2.18 1.99
N GLY A 212 -25.72 -1.85 0.74
CA GLY A 212 -26.30 -2.41 -0.48
C GLY A 212 -27.68 -1.87 -0.88
N LYS A 213 -28.32 -1.03 -0.06
CA LYS A 213 -29.67 -0.50 -0.33
C LYS A 213 -29.61 0.94 -0.84
N LEU A 214 -30.28 1.22 -1.97
CA LEU A 214 -30.40 2.58 -2.50
C LEU A 214 -31.21 3.45 -1.51
N LYS A 215 -30.62 4.56 -1.08
CA LYS A 215 -31.21 5.52 -0.12
C LYS A 215 -31.54 6.86 -0.76
N VAL A 216 -30.76 7.25 -1.76
CA VAL A 216 -30.95 8.49 -2.52
C VAL A 216 -30.75 8.19 -3.99
N ASP A 217 -31.70 8.63 -4.82
CA ASP A 217 -31.54 8.77 -6.28
C ASP A 217 -31.94 10.21 -6.64
N ARG A 218 -30.96 11.12 -6.64
CA ARG A 218 -31.17 12.51 -7.03
C ARG A 218 -30.71 12.69 -8.47
N ARG A 219 -31.53 13.37 -9.27
CA ARG A 219 -31.23 13.74 -10.66
C ARG A 219 -31.34 15.25 -10.84
N GLY A 220 -30.71 15.77 -11.88
CA GLY A 220 -30.63 17.20 -12.13
C GLY A 220 -29.42 17.84 -11.48
N ARG A 221 -29.43 19.17 -11.47
CA ARG A 221 -28.29 19.99 -11.03
C ARG A 221 -27.83 19.60 -9.61
N ASN A 222 -26.55 19.28 -9.50
CA ASN A 222 -25.87 18.90 -8.24
C ASN A 222 -24.50 19.58 -8.06
N ALA A 223 -24.16 20.54 -8.93
CA ALA A 223 -23.11 21.53 -8.75
C ALA A 223 -23.62 22.93 -9.15
N ILE A 224 -23.15 23.99 -8.49
CA ILE A 224 -23.55 25.38 -8.79
C ILE A 224 -22.69 25.97 -9.90
N ASN A 225 -21.38 25.75 -9.83
CA ASN A 225 -20.37 26.32 -10.72
C ASN A 225 -19.25 25.30 -10.97
N ASN A 226 -18.27 25.68 -11.81
CA ASN A 226 -17.14 24.83 -12.19
C ASN A 226 -16.00 24.80 -11.16
N GLU A 227 -16.25 25.23 -9.91
CA GLU A 227 -15.24 25.13 -8.85
C GLU A 227 -14.91 23.67 -8.52
N ALA A 228 -13.67 23.43 -8.10
CA ALA A 228 -13.25 22.12 -7.64
C ALA A 228 -14.08 21.67 -6.43
N ILE A 229 -14.53 20.43 -6.47
CA ILE A 229 -15.34 19.73 -5.48
C ILE A 229 -14.41 18.82 -4.70
N LEU A 230 -14.30 19.06 -3.40
CA LEU A 230 -13.46 18.29 -2.50
C LEU A 230 -14.32 17.40 -1.61
N PHE A 231 -13.78 16.25 -1.21
CA PHE A 231 -14.33 15.42 -0.16
C PHE A 231 -13.57 15.62 1.15
N ARG A 232 -14.31 15.66 2.26
CA ARG A 232 -13.77 15.60 3.63
C ARG A 232 -14.56 14.61 4.45
N PHE A 233 -13.90 13.98 5.39
CA PHE A 233 -14.50 13.03 6.31
C PHE A 233 -13.81 13.10 7.68
N GLY A 234 -14.52 12.62 8.70
CA GLY A 234 -14.10 12.71 10.10
C GLY A 234 -15.26 13.14 10.98
N ILE A 235 -15.04 14.16 11.81
CA ILE A 235 -16.03 14.74 12.72
C ILE A 235 -15.93 16.27 12.66
N TYR A 236 -17.01 16.95 12.30
CA TYR A 236 -17.11 18.40 12.36
C TYR A 236 -18.40 18.85 13.05
N LYS A 237 -18.28 19.45 14.22
CA LYS A 237 -19.37 20.09 14.97
C LYS A 237 -19.25 21.61 14.82
N SER A 238 -20.10 22.23 14.02
CA SER A 238 -19.96 23.65 13.64
C SER A 238 -20.29 24.65 14.75
N ASP A 239 -21.26 24.33 15.62
CA ASP A 239 -21.86 25.30 16.55
C ASP A 239 -22.08 24.69 17.94
N THR A 240 -21.01 24.22 18.57
CA THR A 240 -21.09 23.51 19.86
C THR A 240 -21.64 24.38 21.00
N ASN A 241 -21.71 25.70 20.84
CA ASN A 241 -22.43 26.60 21.75
C ASN A 241 -23.96 26.36 21.78
N ARG A 242 -24.54 25.76 20.73
CA ARG A 242 -25.95 25.36 20.69
C ARG A 242 -26.19 23.96 21.24
N ALA A 243 -25.13 23.21 21.53
CA ALA A 243 -25.23 21.85 21.99
C ALA A 243 -25.52 21.79 23.50
N SER A 244 -26.64 21.17 23.88
CA SER A 244 -26.99 21.00 25.30
C SER A 244 -26.29 19.82 25.97
N ASN A 245 -25.66 18.92 25.20
CA ASN A 245 -25.00 17.72 25.70
C ASN A 245 -23.71 17.39 24.92
N ASN A 246 -22.88 18.38 24.62
CA ASN A 246 -21.62 18.15 23.89
C ASN A 246 -20.74 17.12 24.62
N HIS A 247 -20.19 16.17 23.88
CA HIS A 247 -19.38 15.07 24.42
C HIS A 247 -18.36 14.57 23.38
N THR A 248 -17.42 13.75 23.83
CA THR A 248 -16.42 13.13 22.96
C THR A 248 -17.05 12.13 22.01
N GLN A 249 -16.74 12.25 20.71
CA GLN A 249 -17.15 11.30 19.69
C GLN A 249 -15.93 10.60 19.10
N VAL A 250 -16.02 9.29 18.89
CA VAL A 250 -14.98 8.49 18.24
C VAL A 250 -15.58 7.77 17.04
N VAL A 251 -14.97 7.96 15.87
CA VAL A 251 -15.42 7.38 14.60
C VAL A 251 -14.23 6.78 13.88
N TYR A 252 -14.45 5.63 13.27
CA TYR A 252 -13.49 4.97 12.41
C TYR A 252 -13.99 5.01 10.97
N TYR A 253 -13.09 5.24 10.04
CA TYR A 253 -13.31 5.11 8.62
C TYR A 253 -12.32 4.12 8.08
N ASP A 254 -12.78 3.33 7.13
CA ASP A 254 -11.98 2.33 6.46
C ASP A 254 -12.49 2.24 5.03
N GLU A 255 -11.65 1.76 4.12
CA GLU A 255 -12.02 1.46 2.75
C GLU A 255 -12.64 2.66 1.99
N VAL A 256 -12.02 3.82 2.17
CA VAL A 256 -12.29 5.11 1.53
C VAL A 256 -11.76 5.12 0.08
N MET A 257 -12.66 4.88 -0.87
CA MET A 257 -12.35 4.62 -2.29
C MET A 257 -12.93 5.66 -3.24
N ARG A 258 -12.20 5.94 -4.33
CA ARG A 258 -12.67 6.77 -5.45
C ARG A 258 -12.33 6.11 -6.78
N GLY A 259 -13.28 5.96 -7.69
CA GLY A 259 -13.05 5.26 -8.94
C GLY A 259 -13.97 5.72 -10.07
N LYS A 260 -13.68 5.27 -11.30
CA LYS A 260 -14.45 5.61 -12.51
C LYS A 260 -15.63 4.66 -12.75
N SER A 261 -15.82 3.67 -11.89
CA SER A 261 -16.88 2.67 -12.05
C SER A 261 -17.40 2.21 -10.71
N CYS A 262 -18.64 1.71 -10.68
CA CYS A 262 -19.19 1.04 -9.51
C CYS A 262 -18.24 -0.05 -9.00
N LYS A 263 -17.76 -0.92 -9.90
CA LYS A 263 -16.88 -2.06 -9.57
C LYS A 263 -15.63 -1.59 -8.82
N SER A 264 -14.98 -0.52 -9.28
CA SER A 264 -13.74 0.01 -8.67
C SER A 264 -13.87 0.51 -7.23
N VAL A 265 -15.09 0.66 -6.69
CA VAL A 265 -15.32 1.07 -5.29
C VAL A 265 -16.24 0.11 -4.53
N SER A 266 -16.57 -1.04 -5.12
CA SER A 266 -17.63 -1.95 -4.65
C SER A 266 -17.10 -3.21 -3.98
N GLN A 267 -16.34 -3.01 -2.91
CA GLN A 267 -15.75 -4.10 -2.13
C GLN A 267 -16.74 -4.79 -1.17
N PHE A 268 -17.67 -4.05 -0.56
CA PHE A 268 -18.67 -4.61 0.38
C PHE A 268 -20.12 -4.52 -0.11
N MET A 269 -20.34 -4.01 -1.32
CA MET A 269 -21.68 -3.84 -1.89
C MET A 269 -21.70 -4.24 -3.35
N ALA A 270 -22.61 -5.14 -3.72
CA ALA A 270 -22.81 -5.49 -5.13
C ALA A 270 -23.22 -4.26 -5.97
N CYS A 271 -22.76 -4.21 -7.22
CA CYS A 271 -23.23 -3.20 -8.16
C CYS A 271 -24.67 -3.49 -8.56
N PRO A 272 -25.55 -2.47 -8.68
CA PRO A 272 -26.93 -2.69 -9.10
C PRO A 272 -26.95 -3.36 -10.48
N ALA A 273 -27.73 -4.43 -10.64
CA ALA A 273 -28.07 -4.94 -11.95
C ALA A 273 -28.95 -3.88 -12.64
N GLY A 274 -28.52 -3.37 -13.80
CA GLY A 274 -29.28 -2.38 -14.54
C GLY A 274 -30.64 -2.96 -14.97
N GLY A 275 -31.74 -2.27 -14.64
CA GLY A 275 -33.08 -2.64 -15.11
C GLY A 275 -33.40 -2.03 -16.48
N SER A 276 -33.86 -2.89 -17.42
CA SER A 276 -34.57 -2.69 -18.70
C SER A 276 -33.94 -1.77 -19.77
N ASN A 277 -33.81 -2.10 -21.06
CA ASN A 277 -34.68 -2.93 -21.93
C ASN A 277 -33.89 -3.71 -23.01
N THR A 278 -34.52 -4.80 -23.45
CA THR A 278 -34.19 -5.73 -24.55
C THR A 278 -34.00 -5.06 -25.92
N GLY A 279 -32.98 -5.50 -26.67
CA GLY A 279 -32.83 -5.16 -28.09
C GLY A 279 -31.40 -5.31 -28.61
N THR A 280 -31.13 -6.49 -29.15
CA THR A 280 -30.06 -6.87 -30.11
C THR A 280 -29.18 -5.77 -30.71
N GLY A 281 -27.87 -6.03 -30.71
CA GLY A 281 -26.92 -5.47 -31.69
C GLY A 281 -26.15 -4.25 -31.23
N SER A 282 -24.87 -4.44 -30.93
CA SER A 282 -23.87 -3.36 -30.90
C SER A 282 -23.89 -2.60 -32.23
N PRO A 283 -23.67 -1.27 -32.23
CA PRO A 283 -22.31 -0.82 -32.55
C PRO A 283 -21.76 0.26 -31.61
N THR A 284 -20.54 -0.01 -31.16
CA THR A 284 -19.40 0.90 -30.90
C THR A 284 -19.56 2.43 -31.01
N LYS A 285 -19.34 3.10 -29.86
CA LYS A 285 -18.43 4.23 -29.51
C LYS A 285 -18.18 5.38 -30.51
N PRO A 286 -17.97 6.64 -30.05
CA PRO A 286 -16.69 7.02 -29.41
C PRO A 286 -16.78 8.12 -28.31
N GLY A 287 -15.87 8.10 -27.32
CA GLY A 287 -15.80 9.23 -26.37
C GLY A 287 -14.97 9.12 -25.09
N ALA A 288 -14.30 7.99 -24.84
CA ALA A 288 -13.09 7.99 -24.01
C ALA A 288 -11.99 7.44 -24.88
N LYS A 289 -10.98 8.28 -25.13
CA LYS A 289 -9.79 7.98 -25.89
C LYS A 289 -9.20 6.67 -25.32
N PRO A 290 -9.21 5.57 -26.09
CA PRO A 290 -8.42 4.40 -25.78
C PRO A 290 -6.94 4.80 -25.81
N PRO A 291 -6.01 4.00 -25.24
CA PRO A 291 -4.60 4.16 -25.52
C PRO A 291 -4.44 4.30 -27.03
N LYS A 292 -3.93 5.45 -27.47
CA LYS A 292 -3.70 5.69 -28.88
C LYS A 292 -2.54 4.78 -29.24
N SER A 293 -2.78 3.74 -30.04
CA SER A 293 -1.74 3.04 -30.80
C SER A 293 -0.59 2.44 -29.99
N SER A 294 -0.52 1.12 -29.88
CA SER A 294 0.73 0.31 -29.78
C SER A 294 1.90 0.71 -28.86
N THR A 295 1.79 1.64 -27.90
CA THR A 295 2.94 2.09 -27.08
C THR A 295 2.64 2.44 -25.62
N ASP A 296 1.40 2.42 -25.15
CA ASP A 296 1.11 2.79 -23.76
C ASP A 296 1.44 1.63 -22.79
N THR A 297 2.38 1.89 -21.87
CA THR A 297 2.82 0.93 -20.84
C THR A 297 2.02 1.16 -19.54
N VAL A 298 1.51 0.09 -18.93
CA VAL A 298 0.79 0.11 -17.64
C VAL A 298 1.72 -0.33 -16.52
N SER A 299 1.68 0.30 -15.35
CA SER A 299 2.52 -0.09 -14.19
C SER A 299 2.01 -1.40 -13.57
N ILE A 300 2.93 -2.29 -13.16
CA ILE A 300 2.60 -3.52 -12.44
C ILE A 300 1.87 -3.27 -11.10
N ASP A 301 2.10 -2.13 -10.45
CA ASP A 301 1.42 -1.74 -9.21
C ASP A 301 -0.07 -1.41 -9.43
N ASP A 302 -0.42 -0.93 -10.63
CA ASP A 302 -1.81 -0.68 -11.02
C ASP A 302 -2.57 -2.00 -11.30
N VAL A 303 -1.83 -3.09 -11.57
CA VAL A 303 -2.37 -4.43 -11.84
C VAL A 303 -2.60 -5.23 -10.56
N ASP A 304 -1.81 -5.03 -9.49
CA ASP A 304 -1.91 -5.72 -8.18
C ASP A 304 -3.10 -5.24 -7.30
N ARG A 305 -4.00 -4.41 -7.84
CA ARG A 305 -5.17 -3.85 -7.11
C ARG A 305 -6.50 -4.30 -7.75
N PRO A 306 -7.33 -5.14 -7.07
CA PRO A 306 -8.65 -5.54 -7.57
C PRO A 306 -9.69 -4.39 -7.54
N PRO A 307 -10.80 -4.42 -8.34
CA PRO A 307 -11.46 -5.64 -8.83
C PRO A 307 -11.86 -5.64 -10.32
N PHE A 308 -11.59 -6.74 -11.04
CA PHE A 308 -12.05 -6.93 -12.43
C PHE A 308 -13.15 -7.99 -12.51
N ASN A 309 -14.41 -7.56 -12.67
CA ASN A 309 -15.61 -8.40 -12.78
C ASN A 309 -15.98 -8.71 -14.25
N ASP A 310 -15.22 -9.58 -14.92
CA ASP A 310 -15.60 -10.27 -16.17
C ASP A 310 -14.99 -11.68 -16.11
N ARG A 311 -15.75 -12.70 -16.52
CA ARG A 311 -15.36 -14.11 -16.51
C ARG A 311 -14.15 -14.41 -17.43
N PHE A 312 -13.92 -13.60 -18.48
CA PHE A 312 -12.76 -13.74 -19.38
C PHE A 312 -11.55 -12.89 -18.94
N VAL A 313 -11.78 -11.79 -18.20
CA VAL A 313 -10.73 -10.92 -17.63
C VAL A 313 -10.28 -11.40 -16.24
N GLY A 314 -11.09 -12.23 -15.58
CA GLY A 314 -10.77 -12.83 -14.27
C GLY A 314 -9.61 -13.81 -14.33
N GLU A 315 -9.51 -14.65 -15.36
CA GLU A 315 -8.38 -15.59 -15.52
C GLU A 315 -7.07 -14.88 -15.88
N ILE A 316 -7.13 -13.87 -16.74
CA ILE A 316 -5.96 -13.07 -17.15
C ILE A 316 -5.51 -12.14 -16.00
N GLY A 317 -6.45 -11.49 -15.30
CA GLY A 317 -6.17 -10.69 -14.12
C GLY A 317 -5.65 -11.52 -12.96
N TYR A 318 -6.17 -12.73 -12.75
CA TYR A 318 -5.65 -13.69 -11.78
C TYR A 318 -4.27 -14.23 -12.19
N GLY A 319 -4.03 -14.50 -13.47
CA GLY A 319 -2.73 -14.90 -13.99
C GLY A 319 -1.68 -13.79 -13.85
N LEU A 320 -2.07 -12.54 -14.10
CA LEU A 320 -1.25 -11.35 -13.91
C LEU A 320 -0.96 -11.04 -12.45
N ASP A 321 -1.95 -11.17 -11.56
CA ASP A 321 -1.81 -11.03 -10.11
C ASP A 321 -0.93 -12.16 -9.54
N LYS A 322 -1.12 -13.41 -9.98
CA LYS A 322 -0.26 -14.53 -9.61
C LYS A 322 1.17 -14.33 -10.11
N PHE A 323 1.33 -13.84 -11.33
CA PHE A 323 2.64 -13.51 -11.90
C PHE A 323 3.32 -12.37 -11.13
N SER A 324 2.62 -11.24 -10.90
CA SER A 324 3.16 -10.09 -10.18
C SER A 324 3.54 -10.47 -8.76
N ARG A 325 2.66 -11.19 -8.06
CA ARG A 325 2.95 -11.75 -6.74
C ARG A 325 4.16 -12.64 -6.79
N VAL A 326 4.28 -13.60 -7.70
CA VAL A 326 5.36 -14.60 -7.59
C VAL A 326 6.71 -14.12 -8.14
N ALA A 327 6.72 -13.34 -9.22
CA ALA A 327 7.94 -13.03 -9.97
C ALA A 327 8.46 -11.61 -9.77
N VAL A 328 7.63 -10.69 -9.25
CA VAL A 328 7.98 -9.27 -9.11
C VAL A 328 7.97 -8.83 -7.64
N PHE A 329 6.96 -9.28 -6.87
CA PHE A 329 6.76 -8.79 -5.50
C PHE A 329 7.16 -9.80 -4.42
N ASN A 330 6.79 -11.07 -4.50
CA ASN A 330 7.06 -12.05 -3.44
C ASN A 330 8.50 -12.56 -3.55
N GLY A 331 9.30 -12.25 -2.54
CA GLY A 331 10.76 -12.42 -2.44
C GLY A 331 11.33 -13.84 -2.50
N ASN A 332 10.70 -14.81 -3.18
CA ASN A 332 11.31 -16.09 -3.57
C ASN A 332 12.14 -15.97 -4.86
N VAL A 333 12.74 -14.81 -5.05
CA VAL A 333 13.61 -14.51 -6.20
C VAL A 333 14.96 -15.19 -5.96
N PHE A 334 15.59 -15.62 -7.04
CA PHE A 334 16.90 -16.28 -7.01
C PHE A 334 17.92 -15.54 -6.09
N SER A 335 18.67 -16.30 -5.28
CA SER A 335 19.79 -15.78 -4.50
C SER A 335 20.91 -16.80 -4.39
N PHE A 336 22.16 -16.35 -4.54
CA PHE A 336 23.34 -17.19 -4.34
C PHE A 336 23.56 -17.58 -2.87
N LYS A 337 22.85 -16.99 -1.89
CA LYS A 337 22.85 -17.51 -0.50
C LYS A 337 22.29 -18.93 -0.41
N ASN A 338 21.43 -19.30 -1.34
CA ASN A 338 20.86 -20.64 -1.41
C ASN A 338 21.83 -21.66 -2.03
N TYR A 339 23.08 -21.27 -2.32
CA TYR A 339 24.08 -22.15 -2.90
C TYR A 339 25.18 -22.52 -1.92
N HIS A 340 25.64 -23.76 -2.01
CA HIS A 340 26.93 -24.21 -1.50
C HIS A 340 27.98 -23.99 -2.59
N THR A 341 28.97 -23.13 -2.34
CA THR A 341 30.04 -22.83 -3.28
C THR A 341 31.38 -23.32 -2.77
N PHE A 342 32.19 -23.88 -3.67
CA PHE A 342 33.55 -24.34 -3.37
C PHE A 342 34.48 -24.15 -4.56
N THR A 343 35.79 -24.11 -4.30
CA THR A 343 36.81 -24.03 -5.35
C THR A 343 37.14 -25.44 -5.85
N ALA A 344 36.65 -25.80 -7.03
CA ALA A 344 36.82 -27.12 -7.64
C ALA A 344 38.24 -27.36 -8.17
N TYR A 345 38.90 -26.31 -8.67
CA TYR A 345 40.26 -26.40 -9.16
C TYR A 345 41.05 -25.14 -8.79
N LYS A 346 42.20 -25.30 -8.14
CA LYS A 346 43.08 -24.19 -7.74
C LYS A 346 44.21 -24.06 -8.75
N THR A 347 44.43 -22.86 -9.26
CA THR A 347 45.55 -22.59 -10.18
C THR A 347 46.80 -22.19 -9.39
N THR A 348 46.75 -21.04 -8.70
CA THR A 348 47.84 -20.53 -7.87
C THR A 348 47.27 -19.67 -6.72
N GLY A 349 47.72 -19.92 -5.49
CA GLY A 349 47.28 -19.16 -4.31
C GLY A 349 45.78 -19.24 -4.02
N LYS A 350 45.12 -18.08 -3.82
CA LYS A 350 43.67 -17.95 -3.55
C LYS A 350 42.86 -17.75 -4.85
N GLN A 351 43.26 -18.40 -5.93
CA GLN A 351 42.58 -18.32 -7.22
C GLN A 351 42.17 -19.70 -7.73
N GLY A 352 41.07 -19.76 -8.48
CA GLY A 352 40.63 -21.03 -9.05
C GLY A 352 39.20 -21.04 -9.56
N LEU A 353 38.87 -22.12 -10.27
CA LEU A 353 37.52 -22.44 -10.72
C LEU A 353 36.62 -22.71 -9.52
N MET A 354 35.46 -22.07 -9.50
CA MET A 354 34.42 -22.26 -8.51
C MET A 354 33.24 -23.02 -9.11
N LEU A 355 32.67 -23.92 -8.32
CA LEU A 355 31.38 -24.56 -8.59
C LEU A 355 30.42 -24.24 -7.45
N GLY A 356 29.15 -24.08 -7.78
CA GLY A 356 28.06 -23.83 -6.84
C GLY A 356 26.88 -24.74 -7.10
N PHE A 357 26.38 -25.39 -6.06
CA PHE A 357 25.18 -26.23 -6.11
C PHE A 357 24.13 -25.69 -5.14
N SER A 358 22.85 -25.73 -5.52
CA SER A 358 21.77 -25.28 -4.63
C SER A 358 21.69 -26.15 -3.39
N LYS A 359 21.26 -25.53 -2.30
CA LYS A 359 20.90 -26.14 -1.01
C LYS A 359 19.51 -26.78 -1.05
N ASN A 360 18.71 -26.42 -2.04
CA ASN A 360 17.37 -26.95 -2.21
C ASN A 360 17.46 -28.30 -2.93
N HIS A 361 16.94 -29.33 -2.28
CA HIS A 361 16.81 -30.68 -2.83
C HIS A 361 15.34 -31.10 -2.79
N LYS A 362 14.90 -31.84 -3.79
CA LYS A 362 13.61 -32.55 -3.72
C LYS A 362 13.72 -33.73 -2.75
N GLU A 363 12.56 -34.26 -2.34
CA GLU A 363 12.49 -35.52 -1.57
C GLU A 363 13.13 -36.71 -2.31
N ASP A 364 13.29 -36.64 -3.64
CA ASP A 364 13.98 -37.63 -4.48
C ASP A 364 15.47 -37.31 -4.72
N ASP A 365 16.04 -36.36 -3.97
CA ASP A 365 17.42 -35.86 -4.07
C ASP A 365 17.81 -35.23 -5.43
N SER A 366 16.87 -35.04 -6.36
CA SER A 366 17.17 -34.39 -7.63
C SER A 366 17.48 -32.89 -7.46
N ILE A 367 18.48 -32.42 -8.20
CA ILE A 367 18.88 -31.00 -8.25
C ILE A 367 18.01 -30.28 -9.28
N ILE A 368 17.19 -29.33 -8.84
CA ILE A 368 16.29 -28.57 -9.72
C ILE A 368 16.93 -27.24 -10.19
N ASP A 369 17.80 -26.69 -9.36
CA ASP A 369 18.36 -25.36 -9.52
C ASP A 369 19.65 -25.42 -10.33
N PRO A 370 19.96 -24.36 -11.10
CA PRO A 370 21.06 -24.40 -12.05
C PRO A 370 22.41 -24.47 -11.32
N VAL A 371 23.42 -25.08 -11.94
CA VAL A 371 24.78 -25.11 -11.37
C VAL A 371 25.44 -23.76 -11.59
N GLY A 372 26.05 -23.21 -10.54
CA GLY A 372 26.88 -22.01 -10.62
C GLY A 372 28.29 -22.36 -11.04
N ILE A 373 28.83 -21.64 -12.02
CA ILE A 373 30.22 -21.76 -12.46
C ILE A 373 30.86 -20.40 -12.34
N GLY A 374 32.06 -20.34 -11.77
CA GLY A 374 32.69 -19.06 -11.50
C GLY A 374 34.20 -19.13 -11.36
N TRP A 375 34.79 -17.98 -11.07
CA TRP A 375 36.21 -17.85 -10.81
C TRP A 375 36.46 -17.05 -9.55
N LEU A 376 37.38 -17.53 -8.72
CA LEU A 376 37.86 -16.84 -7.54
C LEU A 376 39.14 -16.05 -7.86
N PHE A 377 39.14 -14.77 -7.52
CA PHE A 377 40.26 -13.85 -7.60
C PHE A 377 40.63 -13.32 -6.21
N LYS A 378 41.46 -14.06 -5.46
CA LYS A 378 41.95 -13.69 -4.11
C LYS A 378 40.83 -13.52 -3.07
N ASN A 379 40.13 -12.40 -3.13
CA ASN A 379 39.04 -12.01 -2.26
C ASN A 379 37.72 -11.77 -3.03
N THR A 380 37.76 -11.75 -4.37
CA THR A 380 36.59 -11.51 -5.21
C THR A 380 36.19 -12.79 -5.92
N ALA A 381 34.95 -13.22 -5.81
CA ALA A 381 34.36 -14.28 -6.60
C ALA A 381 33.51 -13.66 -7.72
N PHE A 382 33.61 -14.22 -8.91
CA PHE A 382 32.69 -13.96 -10.01
C PHE A 382 31.98 -15.27 -10.32
N MET A 383 30.66 -15.31 -10.20
CA MET A 383 29.88 -16.51 -10.48
C MET A 383 28.79 -16.21 -11.51
N VAL A 384 28.53 -17.19 -12.38
CA VAL A 384 27.44 -17.14 -13.35
C VAL A 384 26.62 -18.41 -13.20
N THR A 385 25.31 -18.28 -13.27
CA THR A 385 24.41 -19.41 -13.44
C THR A 385 23.25 -19.02 -14.35
N GLN A 386 22.59 -20.01 -14.95
CA GLN A 386 21.47 -19.80 -15.84
C GLN A 386 20.45 -20.88 -15.64
N ASP A 387 19.18 -20.48 -15.54
CA ASP A 387 18.05 -21.41 -15.55
C ASP A 387 17.02 -21.05 -16.61
N ASN A 388 16.07 -21.96 -16.78
CA ASN A 388 14.89 -21.77 -17.61
C ASN A 388 13.72 -21.23 -16.78
N SER A 389 13.96 -20.18 -16.00
CA SER A 389 12.96 -19.52 -15.18
C SER A 389 12.98 -18.01 -15.43
N LEU A 390 12.01 -17.30 -14.84
CA LEU A 390 12.04 -15.85 -14.75
C LEU A 390 12.46 -15.41 -13.35
N LEU A 391 13.73 -15.03 -13.18
CA LEU A 391 14.29 -14.64 -11.88
C LEU A 391 14.10 -15.69 -10.75
N GLY A 392 13.94 -16.98 -11.10
CA GLY A 392 13.70 -18.10 -10.18
C GLY A 392 12.26 -18.61 -10.23
N ALA A 393 11.33 -17.83 -10.80
CA ALA A 393 9.92 -18.18 -10.91
C ALA A 393 9.63 -19.03 -12.16
N LYS A 394 8.87 -20.10 -11.98
CA LYS A 394 8.34 -20.97 -13.05
C LYS A 394 6.81 -20.91 -12.99
N PRO A 395 6.17 -19.93 -13.65
CA PRO A 395 4.72 -19.79 -13.60
C PRO A 395 4.02 -20.82 -14.49
N ASP A 396 3.01 -21.51 -13.95
CA ASP A 396 2.17 -22.45 -14.70
C ASP A 396 0.80 -21.82 -15.04
N GLY A 397 0.31 -22.05 -16.27
CA GLY A 397 -1.06 -21.72 -16.70
C GLY A 397 -1.17 -20.99 -18.05
N VAL A 398 -2.27 -20.26 -18.28
CA VAL A 398 -2.58 -19.54 -19.54
C VAL A 398 -1.60 -18.37 -19.83
N VAL A 399 -0.78 -17.99 -18.84
CA VAL A 399 0.23 -16.93 -18.91
C VAL A 399 1.66 -17.52 -18.93
N ASP A 400 1.81 -18.77 -19.37
CA ASP A 400 3.14 -19.42 -19.43
C ASP A 400 4.07 -18.71 -20.42
N PHE A 401 5.33 -18.58 -20.03
CA PHE A 401 6.37 -18.03 -20.88
C PHE A 401 6.93 -19.15 -21.74
N LYS A 402 7.05 -18.91 -23.04
CA LYS A 402 7.71 -19.87 -23.91
C LYS A 402 9.23 -19.74 -23.73
N ASP A 403 9.86 -20.83 -23.30
CA ASP A 403 11.31 -20.94 -23.10
C ASP A 403 11.91 -19.73 -22.33
N PRO A 404 11.45 -19.43 -21.10
CA PRO A 404 12.05 -18.38 -20.30
C PRO A 404 13.49 -18.77 -19.99
N ALA A 405 14.39 -17.79 -19.99
CA ALA A 405 15.77 -17.99 -19.61
C ALA A 405 16.27 -16.78 -18.83
N THR A 406 16.85 -17.03 -17.66
CA THR A 406 17.48 -15.99 -16.84
C THR A 406 18.93 -16.35 -16.56
N THR A 407 19.83 -15.41 -16.84
CA THR A 407 21.23 -15.49 -16.46
C THR A 407 21.47 -14.62 -15.24
N TYR A 408 22.08 -15.19 -14.21
CA TYR A 408 22.47 -14.50 -12.99
C TYR A 408 23.98 -14.40 -12.94
N ILE A 409 24.45 -13.21 -12.60
CA ILE A 409 25.85 -12.87 -12.45
C ILE A 409 26.02 -12.35 -11.03
N ASP A 410 26.91 -12.97 -10.28
CA ASP A 410 27.28 -12.54 -8.93
C ASP A 410 28.72 -12.06 -8.89
N LEU A 411 28.90 -10.88 -8.30
CA LEU A 411 30.18 -10.29 -7.98
C LEU A 411 30.31 -10.20 -6.48
N GLY A 412 30.98 -11.20 -5.93
CA GLY A 412 31.15 -11.34 -4.50
C GLY A 412 32.51 -10.88 -3.99
N TYR A 413 32.58 -10.02 -2.98
CA TYR A 413 33.79 -9.66 -2.26
C TYR A 413 33.80 -10.16 -0.82
N ARG A 414 34.86 -10.90 -0.45
CA ARG A 414 35.05 -11.46 0.89
C ARG A 414 36.38 -11.01 1.48
N LYS A 415 36.36 -10.45 2.69
CA LYS A 415 37.58 -9.94 3.34
C LYS A 415 37.60 -10.24 4.84
N ASN A 416 38.69 -10.85 5.28
CA ASN A 416 39.02 -10.92 6.71
C ASN A 416 39.66 -9.60 7.14
N ILE A 417 39.18 -9.04 8.25
CA ILE A 417 39.64 -7.79 8.82
C ILE A 417 40.19 -8.09 10.22
N LEU A 418 41.50 -7.95 10.37
CA LEU A 418 42.22 -8.06 11.66
C LEU A 418 41.90 -9.34 12.45
N ASN A 419 41.59 -10.44 11.76
CA ASN A 419 41.17 -11.74 12.33
C ASN A 419 39.98 -11.69 13.30
N LYS A 420 39.29 -10.56 13.41
CA LYS A 420 38.12 -10.37 14.28
C LYS A 420 36.83 -10.17 13.51
N ALA A 421 36.90 -9.72 12.25
CA ALA A 421 35.73 -9.58 11.42
C ALA A 421 35.91 -10.20 10.04
N ARG A 422 34.80 -10.61 9.44
CA ARG A 422 34.74 -11.09 8.07
C ARG A 422 33.58 -10.41 7.37
N LEU A 423 33.90 -9.67 6.32
CA LEU A 423 32.95 -9.03 5.43
C LEU A 423 32.62 -9.96 4.26
N PHE A 424 31.33 -10.03 3.94
CA PHE A 424 30.76 -10.61 2.74
C PHE A 424 29.94 -9.50 2.09
N ALA A 425 30.17 -9.23 0.81
CA ALA A 425 29.36 -8.31 0.03
C ALA A 425 29.19 -8.89 -1.38
N ASP A 426 27.98 -8.88 -1.90
CA ASP A 426 27.60 -9.47 -3.17
C ASP A 426 26.73 -8.48 -3.93
N VAL A 427 27.07 -8.27 -5.19
CA VAL A 427 26.20 -7.57 -6.15
C VAL A 427 25.74 -8.61 -7.15
N ILE A 428 24.42 -8.80 -7.20
CA ILE A 428 23.80 -9.77 -8.07
C ILE A 428 23.11 -9.01 -9.20
N TYR A 429 23.44 -9.35 -10.43
CA TYR A 429 22.76 -8.85 -11.61
C TYR A 429 22.10 -10.01 -12.33
N ALA A 430 20.82 -9.86 -12.65
CA ALA A 430 20.06 -10.85 -13.38
C ALA A 430 19.56 -10.26 -14.70
N TYR A 431 19.69 -11.03 -15.76
CA TYR A 431 19.16 -10.70 -17.08
C TYR A 431 18.25 -11.83 -17.56
N GLY A 432 16.98 -11.51 -17.76
CA GLY A 432 15.93 -12.46 -18.14
C GLY A 432 15.26 -12.11 -19.47
N LYS A 433 14.88 -13.14 -20.23
CA LYS A 433 14.08 -13.00 -21.46
C LYS A 433 13.21 -14.23 -21.68
N SER A 434 12.18 -14.10 -22.51
CA SER A 434 11.42 -15.25 -23.01
C SER A 434 11.21 -15.16 -24.52
N LYS A 435 10.87 -16.29 -25.15
CA LYS A 435 10.25 -16.26 -26.48
C LYS A 435 8.80 -15.78 -26.36
N GLN A 436 8.19 -15.45 -27.50
CA GLN A 436 6.76 -15.18 -27.57
C GLN A 436 5.98 -16.46 -27.25
N GLY A 437 5.26 -16.47 -26.13
CA GLY A 437 4.21 -17.46 -25.84
C GLY A 437 2.89 -17.05 -26.49
N ASP A 438 1.83 -17.82 -26.21
CA ASP A 438 0.51 -17.64 -26.82
C ASP A 438 -0.10 -16.27 -26.46
N PHE A 439 0.11 -15.82 -25.22
CA PHE A 439 -0.46 -14.57 -24.72
C PHE A 439 0.56 -13.58 -24.17
N VAL A 440 1.77 -14.02 -23.85
CA VAL A 440 2.74 -13.18 -23.16
C VAL A 440 4.17 -13.35 -23.70
N ARG A 441 4.93 -12.25 -23.70
CA ARG A 441 6.37 -12.24 -23.93
C ARG A 441 7.03 -11.30 -22.95
N ILE A 442 8.19 -11.68 -22.44
CA ILE A 442 9.01 -10.79 -21.61
C ILE A 442 10.19 -10.26 -22.41
N ASP A 443 10.26 -8.94 -22.47
CA ASP A 443 11.32 -8.19 -23.13
C ASP A 443 12.36 -7.73 -22.13
N ASN A 444 13.53 -8.37 -22.17
CA ASN A 444 14.79 -7.91 -21.54
C ASN A 444 14.60 -7.38 -20.11
N ILE A 445 14.39 -8.29 -19.16
CA ILE A 445 14.42 -7.95 -17.74
C ILE A 445 15.86 -7.76 -17.31
N HIS A 446 16.10 -6.66 -16.61
CA HIS A 446 17.33 -6.36 -15.91
C HIS A 446 16.97 -6.16 -14.45
N ALA A 447 17.51 -6.99 -13.57
CA ALA A 447 17.30 -6.89 -12.13
C ALA A 447 18.63 -6.79 -11.38
N LEU A 448 18.62 -6.06 -10.28
CA LEU A 448 19.79 -5.84 -9.43
C LEU A 448 19.45 -6.16 -7.98
N GLY A 449 20.35 -6.87 -7.33
CA GLY A 449 20.28 -7.25 -5.93
C GLY A 449 21.60 -6.98 -5.25
N PHE A 450 21.56 -6.84 -3.93
CA PHE A 450 22.73 -6.62 -3.11
C PHE A 450 22.60 -7.38 -1.81
N GLU A 451 23.65 -8.08 -1.41
CA GLU A 451 23.66 -8.81 -0.16
C GLU A 451 24.95 -8.50 0.58
N SER A 452 24.85 -8.17 1.86
CA SER A 452 26.02 -7.85 2.67
C SER A 452 25.88 -8.41 4.07
N LYS A 453 26.96 -8.99 4.55
CA LYS A 453 27.06 -9.54 5.90
C LYS A 453 28.42 -9.20 6.49
N LEU A 454 28.42 -8.61 7.68
CA LEU A 454 29.62 -8.42 8.49
C LEU A 454 29.52 -9.31 9.73
N GLU A 455 30.38 -10.32 9.80
CA GLU A 455 30.53 -11.14 11.00
C GLU A 455 31.66 -10.57 11.85
N TYR A 456 31.41 -10.27 13.12
CA TYR A 456 32.38 -9.74 14.07
C TYR A 456 32.43 -10.57 15.35
N SER A 457 33.58 -11.18 15.60
CA SER A 457 33.88 -11.87 16.86
C SER A 457 34.54 -10.90 17.83
N ALA A 458 33.78 -10.43 18.82
CA ALA A 458 34.30 -9.54 19.85
C ALA A 458 35.27 -10.29 20.79
N ASN A 459 34.92 -11.54 21.12
CA ASN A 459 35.71 -12.52 21.87
C ASN A 459 35.14 -13.92 21.63
N ASP A 460 35.72 -14.95 22.27
CA ASP A 460 35.33 -16.36 22.09
C ASP A 460 33.87 -16.67 22.48
N LYS A 461 33.23 -15.79 23.26
CA LYS A 461 31.83 -15.93 23.67
C LYS A 461 30.86 -15.04 22.91
N ASN A 462 31.33 -14.00 22.22
CA ASN A 462 30.46 -12.97 21.66
C ASN A 462 30.72 -12.80 20.16
N LYS A 463 29.73 -13.20 19.36
CA LYS A 463 29.71 -13.01 17.92
C LYS A 463 28.53 -12.12 17.52
N PHE A 464 28.81 -11.09 16.73
CA PHE A 464 27.82 -10.21 16.14
C PHE A 464 27.77 -10.45 14.63
N VAL A 465 26.58 -10.38 14.05
CA VAL A 465 26.38 -10.44 12.60
C VAL A 465 25.47 -9.28 12.21
N PHE A 466 25.96 -8.44 11.32
CA PHE A 466 25.20 -7.34 10.73
C PHE A 466 24.89 -7.72 9.29
N GLY A 467 23.63 -7.63 8.88
CA GLY A 467 23.19 -7.89 7.52
C GLY A 467 22.50 -6.69 6.88
N LEU A 468 22.75 -6.50 5.59
CA LEU A 468 21.99 -5.63 4.71
C LEU A 468 21.72 -6.38 3.42
N ASP A 469 20.45 -6.71 3.19
CA ASP A 469 20.01 -7.46 2.02
C ASP A 469 18.95 -6.68 1.26
N MET A 470 19.22 -6.41 -0.01
CA MET A 470 18.27 -5.91 -0.99
C MET A 470 18.05 -7.03 -2.00
N PRO A 471 16.91 -7.74 -1.92
CA PRO A 471 16.56 -8.76 -2.90
C PRO A 471 16.62 -8.23 -4.34
N LEU A 472 16.69 -9.14 -5.32
CA LEU A 472 16.67 -8.78 -6.74
C LEU A 472 15.43 -7.92 -7.05
N HIS A 473 15.68 -6.68 -7.48
CA HIS A 473 14.67 -5.73 -7.89
C HIS A 473 14.78 -5.50 -9.40
N ILE A 474 13.66 -5.54 -10.11
CA ILE A 474 13.64 -5.24 -11.55
C ILE A 474 13.91 -3.75 -11.75
N GLU A 475 15.06 -3.42 -12.34
CA GLU A 475 15.45 -2.05 -12.68
C GLU A 475 14.89 -1.61 -14.03
N ARG A 476 14.65 -2.59 -14.91
CA ARG A 476 14.07 -2.39 -16.23
C ARG A 476 13.47 -3.69 -16.74
N GLY A 477 12.26 -3.64 -17.24
CA GLY A 477 11.65 -4.80 -17.89
C GLY A 477 10.23 -4.50 -18.34
N VAL A 478 9.84 -5.03 -19.49
CA VAL A 478 8.47 -4.90 -19.98
C VAL A 478 7.94 -6.27 -20.34
N SER A 479 6.74 -6.58 -19.87
CA SER A 479 5.99 -7.74 -20.33
C SER A 479 4.94 -7.30 -21.34
N ARG A 480 4.84 -7.99 -22.47
CA ARG A 480 3.87 -7.73 -23.52
C ARG A 480 2.80 -8.82 -23.52
N PHE A 481 1.56 -8.42 -23.28
CA PHE A 481 0.38 -9.27 -23.31
C PHE A 481 -0.40 -9.06 -24.59
N ILE A 482 -0.98 -10.12 -25.16
CA ILE A 482 -1.96 -10.00 -26.25
C ILE A 482 -3.36 -10.05 -25.63
N VAL A 483 -4.07 -8.92 -25.70
CA VAL A 483 -5.43 -8.78 -25.15
C VAL A 483 -6.46 -8.59 -26.25
N SER A 484 -7.64 -9.19 -26.13
CA SER A 484 -8.72 -8.97 -27.10
C SER A 484 -9.43 -7.65 -26.81
N HIS A 485 -9.39 -6.72 -27.76
CA HIS A 485 -10.15 -5.48 -27.72
C HIS A 485 -11.15 -5.45 -28.87
N SER A 486 -12.45 -5.50 -28.55
CA SER A 486 -13.52 -5.55 -29.56
C SER A 486 -13.38 -6.72 -30.56
N GLY A 487 -12.91 -7.88 -30.07
CA GLY A 487 -12.72 -9.09 -30.88
C GLY A 487 -11.42 -9.13 -31.69
N LYS A 488 -10.52 -8.14 -31.54
CA LYS A 488 -9.21 -8.10 -32.20
C LYS A 488 -8.08 -8.22 -31.17
N PRO A 489 -7.02 -9.00 -31.44
CA PRO A 489 -5.85 -9.04 -30.57
C PRO A 489 -5.08 -7.72 -30.63
N VAL A 490 -4.79 -7.14 -29.47
CA VAL A 490 -4.05 -5.88 -29.29
C VAL A 490 -2.95 -6.10 -28.26
N PRO A 491 -1.70 -5.65 -28.49
CA PRO A 491 -0.65 -5.74 -27.50
C PRO A 491 -0.85 -4.74 -26.35
N LEU A 492 -0.69 -5.21 -25.11
CA LEU A 492 -0.65 -4.44 -23.86
C LEU A 492 0.75 -4.59 -23.25
N ASN A 493 1.46 -3.48 -23.07
CA ASN A 493 2.77 -3.48 -22.41
C ASN A 493 2.58 -3.20 -20.92
N ILE A 494 3.23 -3.98 -20.07
CA ILE A 494 3.25 -3.81 -18.62
C ILE A 494 4.68 -3.53 -18.18
N ASP A 495 4.89 -2.40 -17.51
CA ASP A 495 6.14 -2.04 -16.86
C ASP A 495 6.29 -2.89 -15.61
N LEU A 496 7.34 -3.71 -15.56
CA LEU A 496 7.59 -4.64 -14.47
C LEU A 496 8.39 -4.01 -13.32
N VAL A 497 8.83 -2.76 -13.46
CA VAL A 497 9.59 -2.06 -12.40
C VAL A 497 8.66 -1.72 -11.23
N PRO A 498 8.89 -2.28 -10.03
CA PRO A 498 8.13 -1.92 -8.82
C PRO A 498 8.32 -0.44 -8.43
N ALA A 499 7.30 0.18 -7.84
CA ALA A 499 7.41 1.56 -7.36
C ALA A 499 8.21 1.74 -6.05
N ALA A 500 8.61 0.66 -5.38
CA ALA A 500 9.42 0.69 -4.17
C ALA A 500 10.53 -0.38 -4.17
N ARG A 501 11.53 -0.20 -3.30
CA ARG A 501 12.65 -1.14 -3.17
C ARG A 501 12.71 -1.69 -1.76
N GLU A 502 12.62 -3.01 -1.65
CA GLU A 502 12.80 -3.72 -0.39
C GLU A 502 14.24 -3.63 0.11
N ALA A 503 14.40 -3.35 1.40
CA ALA A 503 15.68 -3.39 2.09
C ALA A 503 15.54 -4.05 3.47
N ARG A 504 16.25 -5.16 3.67
CA ARG A 504 16.29 -5.94 4.90
C ARG A 504 17.56 -5.64 5.67
N TRP A 505 17.39 -5.24 6.92
CA TRP A 505 18.45 -4.96 7.88
C TRP A 505 18.37 -5.98 9.00
N SER A 506 19.50 -6.59 9.34
CA SER A 506 19.57 -7.56 10.44
C SER A 506 20.74 -7.28 11.38
N LEU A 507 20.49 -7.47 12.66
CA LEU A 507 21.50 -7.49 13.71
C LEU A 507 21.29 -8.72 14.58
N MET A 508 22.23 -9.65 14.53
CA MET A 508 22.26 -10.83 15.37
C MET A 508 23.42 -10.76 16.36
N HIS A 509 23.16 -11.12 17.62
CA HIS A 509 24.15 -11.35 18.66
C HIS A 509 24.02 -12.79 19.15
N ASN A 510 25.10 -13.55 19.02
CA ASN A 510 25.22 -14.89 19.58
C ASN A 510 26.19 -14.83 20.77
N TYR A 511 25.66 -15.17 21.94
CA TYR A 511 26.40 -15.27 23.19
C TYR A 511 26.54 -16.74 23.61
N GLN A 512 27.77 -17.26 23.58
CA GLN A 512 28.08 -18.60 24.05
C GLN A 512 28.12 -18.60 25.59
N LEU A 513 27.11 -19.23 26.20
CA LEU A 513 26.98 -19.30 27.65
C LEU A 513 27.90 -20.40 28.24
N SER A 514 27.94 -21.55 27.58
CA SER A 514 28.77 -22.71 27.92
C SER A 514 29.18 -23.47 26.65
N GLY A 515 30.01 -24.51 26.74
CA GLY A 515 30.32 -25.37 25.57
C GLY A 515 29.10 -26.08 24.97
N LYS A 516 27.97 -26.15 25.68
CA LYS A 516 26.74 -26.84 25.26
C LYS A 516 25.53 -25.92 25.09
N SER A 517 25.67 -24.61 25.33
CA SER A 517 24.53 -23.69 25.31
C SER A 517 24.88 -22.28 24.87
N ASN A 518 23.94 -21.62 24.20
CA ASN A 518 24.06 -20.24 23.75
C ASN A 518 22.73 -19.47 23.84
N ILE A 519 22.84 -18.15 23.76
CA ILE A 519 21.71 -17.22 23.59
C ILE A 519 21.90 -16.51 22.25
N VAL A 520 20.86 -16.48 21.43
CA VAL A 520 20.84 -15.75 20.16
C VAL A 520 19.78 -14.66 20.25
N THR A 521 20.18 -13.41 20.08
CA THR A 521 19.28 -12.27 19.96
C THR A 521 19.33 -11.76 18.52
N GLU A 522 18.18 -11.57 17.90
CA GLU A 522 18.06 -11.14 16.51
C GLU A 522 17.05 -10.00 16.37
N LEU A 523 17.50 -8.93 15.71
CA LEU A 523 16.71 -7.77 15.34
C LEU A 523 16.67 -7.69 13.81
N ASN A 524 15.47 -7.74 13.24
CA ASN A 524 15.24 -7.63 11.81
C ASN A 524 14.30 -6.47 11.51
N TYR A 525 14.66 -5.64 10.54
CA TYR A 525 13.81 -4.60 9.98
C TYR A 525 13.80 -4.73 8.46
N THR A 526 12.63 -4.82 7.86
CA THR A 526 12.44 -4.83 6.41
C THR A 526 11.63 -3.62 6.02
N ASN A 527 12.21 -2.75 5.21
CA ASN A 527 11.55 -1.61 4.62
C ASN A 527 10.93 -2.03 3.28
N GLU A 528 9.69 -1.64 3.00
CA GLU A 528 9.02 -1.92 1.72
C GLU A 528 9.01 -3.40 1.33
N VAL A 529 8.55 -4.26 2.25
CA VAL A 529 8.38 -5.71 2.06
C VAL A 529 7.67 -6.00 0.75
N ASP A 530 8.22 -6.96 0.01
CA ASP A 530 7.77 -7.40 -1.31
C ASP A 530 7.83 -6.28 -2.36
N HIS A 531 8.75 -5.33 -2.22
CA HIS A 531 8.88 -4.13 -3.06
C HIS A 531 7.61 -3.25 -3.08
N ARG A 532 6.77 -3.34 -2.03
CA ARG A 532 5.50 -2.60 -1.93
C ARG A 532 5.63 -1.39 -1.02
N ARG A 533 5.26 -0.23 -1.56
CA ARG A 533 5.31 1.07 -0.86
C ARG A 533 4.43 1.09 0.41
N GLY A 534 5.00 1.53 1.52
CA GLY A 534 4.39 1.62 2.85
C GLY A 534 4.36 0.31 3.64
N ASN A 535 4.95 -0.78 3.15
CA ASN A 535 4.83 -2.09 3.77
C ASN A 535 6.06 -2.46 4.61
N ASP A 536 6.18 -1.90 5.81
CA ASP A 536 7.35 -2.13 6.67
C ASP A 536 7.12 -3.27 7.69
N TYR A 537 8.17 -4.04 7.97
CA TYR A 537 8.14 -5.15 8.91
C TYR A 537 9.29 -5.09 9.91
N PHE A 538 8.98 -5.28 11.19
CA PHE A 538 9.96 -5.32 12.28
C PHE A 538 9.77 -6.58 13.12
N ARG A 539 10.89 -7.24 13.45
CA ARG A 539 10.91 -8.40 14.34
C ARG A 539 12.09 -8.33 15.29
N LEU A 540 11.80 -8.52 16.58
CA LEU A 540 12.79 -8.79 17.61
C LEU A 540 12.53 -10.19 18.18
N PHE A 541 13.60 -10.98 18.32
CA PHE A 541 13.52 -12.33 18.85
C PHE A 541 14.76 -12.65 19.69
N THR A 542 14.57 -13.47 20.72
CA THR A 542 15.66 -14.02 21.53
C THR A 542 15.38 -15.49 21.77
N SER A 543 16.37 -16.34 21.52
CA SER A 543 16.34 -17.77 21.84
C SER A 543 17.48 -18.19 22.74
N TYR A 544 17.20 -19.20 23.54
CA TYR A 544 18.20 -20.01 24.22
C TYR A 544 18.21 -21.39 23.55
N GLN A 545 19.40 -21.89 23.22
CA GLN A 545 19.57 -23.27 22.79
C GLN A 545 20.60 -23.94 23.70
N GLY A 546 20.28 -25.14 24.18
CA GLY A 546 21.13 -25.92 25.06
C GLY A 546 20.90 -27.41 24.86
N TYR A 547 21.99 -28.19 24.88
CA TYR A 547 21.92 -29.64 24.95
C TYR A 547 22.08 -30.06 26.42
N PHE A 548 21.07 -30.75 26.94
CA PHE A 548 21.08 -31.33 28.28
C PHE A 548 21.60 -32.76 28.23
#